data_AF-A0A950YKJ5-F1
#
_entry.id   AF-A0A950YKJ5-F1
#
_cell.length_a   1.000
_cell.length_b   1.000
_cell.length_c   1.000
_cell.angle_alpha   90.00
_cell.angle_beta   90.00
_cell.angle_gamma   90.00
#
_symmetry.space_group_name_H-M   'P 1'
#
loop_
_entity.id
_entity.type
_entity.pdbx_description
1 polymer ?
#
loop_
_entity_poly.entity_id
_entity_poly.type
_entity_poly.pdbx_seq_one_letter_code
_entity_poly.pdbx_strand_id
1 'polypeptide(L)'
;RRTHDPRLILRGLVFLAHVLIDLKDRERTRNVLEEAGELAGEDASWELDAIRGDLALLDGEYTEAIKFHLSNLAWTNQGGETHQVVVDMRALQLSLVGAGNAASALEVAELANLHERQSGRVGVAPGVLAQLNDAVAQSRELLGIDAAEDAIARARRIAPHLRVRRALQLGAQAVTSLPTR
;
A
#
# COMPACT_ATOMS: atom_id res chain seq x y z
N ARG A 1 7.12 17.97 -20.96
CA ARG A 1 6.53 18.16 -22.30
C ARG A 1 7.42 18.97 -23.24
N ARG A 2 7.92 20.15 -22.84
CA ARG A 2 8.86 20.95 -23.67
C ARG A 2 10.17 20.24 -24.06
N THR A 3 10.56 19.22 -23.30
CA THR A 3 11.75 18.41 -23.56
C THR A 3 11.59 17.38 -24.67
N HIS A 4 10.35 17.05 -25.06
CA HIS A 4 10.01 15.93 -25.95
C HIS A 4 10.60 14.55 -25.55
N ASP A 5 11.16 14.45 -24.35
CA ASP A 5 11.73 13.22 -23.80
C ASP A 5 10.63 12.44 -23.05
N PRO A 6 10.24 11.23 -23.54
CA PRO A 6 9.19 10.41 -22.93
C PRO A 6 9.47 10.07 -21.47
N ARG A 7 10.73 9.81 -21.09
CA ARG A 7 11.08 9.42 -19.72
C ARG A 7 10.94 10.59 -18.76
N LEU A 8 11.36 11.77 -19.18
CA LEU A 8 11.19 12.99 -18.38
C LEU A 8 9.71 13.39 -18.26
N ILE A 9 8.93 13.17 -19.32
CA ILE A 9 7.48 13.40 -19.28
C ILE A 9 6.82 12.42 -18.30
N LEU A 10 7.11 11.12 -18.42
CA LEU A 10 6.57 10.08 -17.55
C LEU A 10 6.87 10.38 -16.08
N ARG A 11 8.13 10.70 -15.75
CA ARG A 11 8.50 11.05 -14.38
C ARG A 11 7.76 12.28 -13.86
N GLY A 12 7.53 13.28 -14.72
CA GLY A 12 6.71 14.44 -14.39
C GLY A 12 5.24 14.07 -14.10
N LEU A 13 4.66 13.15 -14.89
CA LEU A 13 3.30 12.66 -14.68
C LEU A 13 3.18 11.85 -13.39
N VAL A 14 4.16 10.99 -13.06
CA VAL A 14 4.22 10.26 -11.79
C VAL A 14 4.19 11.21 -10.59
N PHE A 15 5.03 12.25 -10.60
CA PHE A 15 5.02 13.26 -9.52
C PHE A 15 3.69 14.03 -9.46
N LEU A 16 3.13 14.41 -10.62
CA LEU A 16 1.84 15.08 -10.66
C LEU A 16 0.72 14.19 -10.09
N ALA A 17 0.72 12.91 -10.42
CA ALA A 17 -0.28 11.96 -9.93
C ALA A 17 -0.21 11.78 -8.41
N HIS A 18 0.98 11.71 -7.81
CA HIS A 18 1.13 11.72 -6.34
C HIS A 18 0.53 12.98 -5.71
N VAL A 19 0.82 14.17 -6.26
CA VAL A 19 0.26 15.41 -5.74
C VAL A 19 -1.27 15.43 -5.86
N LEU A 20 -1.83 14.91 -6.95
CA LEU A 20 -3.28 14.84 -7.14
C LEU A 20 -3.93 13.83 -6.19
N ILE A 21 -3.27 12.71 -5.88
CA ILE A 21 -3.68 11.77 -4.82
C ILE A 21 -3.72 12.47 -3.46
N ASP A 22 -2.67 13.22 -3.09
CA ASP A 22 -2.62 13.95 -1.82
C ASP A 22 -3.75 14.99 -1.72
N LEU A 23 -4.10 15.62 -2.84
CA LEU A 23 -5.24 16.54 -2.96
C LEU A 23 -6.60 15.84 -3.08
N LYS A 24 -6.61 14.49 -3.19
CA LYS A 24 -7.81 13.66 -3.41
C LYS A 24 -8.58 14.00 -4.69
N ASP A 25 -7.90 14.54 -5.71
CA ASP A 25 -8.50 14.89 -7.01
C ASP A 25 -8.55 13.66 -7.93
N ARG A 26 -9.52 12.78 -7.65
CA ARG A 26 -9.64 11.44 -8.27
C ARG A 26 -9.72 11.47 -9.79
N GLU A 27 -10.52 12.40 -10.33
CA GLU A 27 -10.73 12.52 -11.78
C GLU A 27 -9.42 12.90 -12.47
N ARG A 28 -8.72 13.92 -11.97
CA ARG A 28 -7.44 14.32 -12.57
C ARG A 28 -6.36 13.27 -12.37
N THR A 29 -6.31 12.60 -11.22
CA THR A 29 -5.39 11.48 -11.01
C THR A 29 -5.61 10.40 -12.06
N ARG A 30 -6.87 10.01 -12.33
CA ARG A 30 -7.19 8.99 -13.34
C ARG A 30 -6.69 9.38 -14.72
N ASN A 31 -6.96 10.61 -15.15
CA ASN A 31 -6.52 11.13 -16.45
C ASN A 31 -4.98 11.15 -16.57
N VAL A 32 -4.27 11.54 -15.50
CA VAL A 32 -2.80 11.55 -15.49
C VAL A 32 -2.23 10.12 -15.51
N LEU A 33 -2.86 9.17 -14.80
CA LEU A 33 -2.45 7.77 -14.80
C LEU A 33 -2.69 7.07 -16.14
N GLU A 34 -3.76 7.43 -16.84
CA GLU A 34 -4.03 6.95 -18.21
C GLU A 34 -2.93 7.43 -19.17
N GLU A 35 -2.66 8.75 -19.20
CA GLU A 35 -1.58 9.32 -20.02
C GLU A 35 -0.21 8.72 -19.67
N ALA A 36 0.08 8.56 -18.38
CA ALA A 36 1.34 7.96 -17.92
C ALA A 36 1.44 6.49 -18.33
N GLY A 37 0.34 5.74 -18.28
CA GLY A 37 0.27 4.35 -18.73
C GLY A 37 0.52 4.20 -20.23
N GLU A 38 -0.12 5.04 -21.05
CA GLU A 38 0.11 5.07 -22.50
C GLU A 38 1.58 5.35 -22.84
N LEU A 39 2.20 6.27 -22.11
CA LEU A 39 3.59 6.66 -22.33
C LEU A 39 4.60 5.61 -21.84
N ALA A 40 4.25 4.88 -20.77
CA ALA A 40 5.05 3.80 -20.21
C ALA A 40 5.00 2.53 -21.09
N GLY A 41 3.91 2.31 -21.81
CA GLY A 41 3.75 1.15 -22.70
C GLY A 41 3.80 -0.18 -21.92
N GLU A 42 4.60 -1.13 -22.39
CA GLU A 42 4.80 -2.42 -21.71
C GLU A 42 5.65 -2.33 -20.44
N ASP A 43 6.40 -1.23 -20.26
CA ASP A 43 7.13 -0.94 -19.02
C ASP A 43 6.15 -0.40 -17.98
N ALA A 44 5.27 -1.26 -17.47
CA ALA A 44 4.42 -0.93 -16.33
C ALA A 44 5.31 -0.56 -15.14
N SER A 45 5.51 0.74 -14.92
CA SER A 45 6.35 1.17 -13.81
C SER A 45 5.60 0.86 -12.53
N TRP A 46 6.28 0.14 -11.64
CA TRP A 46 5.83 -0.13 -10.26
C TRP A 46 5.34 1.15 -9.56
N GLU A 47 5.91 2.31 -9.90
CA GLU A 47 5.47 3.63 -9.43
C GLU A 47 4.01 3.92 -9.78
N LEU A 48 3.53 3.52 -10.97
CA LEU A 48 2.12 3.69 -11.35
C LEU A 48 1.20 2.75 -10.57
N ASP A 49 1.62 1.52 -10.28
CA ASP A 49 0.82 0.58 -9.49
C ASP A 49 0.60 1.08 -8.07
N ALA A 50 1.60 1.68 -7.43
CA ALA A 50 1.44 2.31 -6.13
C ALA A 50 0.32 3.37 -6.14
N ILE A 51 0.35 4.27 -7.12
CA ILE A 51 -0.60 5.39 -7.24
C ILE A 51 -1.99 4.89 -7.66
N ARG A 52 -2.08 3.85 -8.49
CA ARG A 52 -3.34 3.17 -8.80
C ARG A 52 -3.96 2.53 -7.56
N GLY A 53 -3.13 1.95 -6.69
CA GLY A 53 -3.56 1.43 -5.40
C GLY A 53 -4.14 2.53 -4.51
N ASP A 54 -3.47 3.68 -4.43
CA ASP A 54 -3.96 4.83 -3.67
C ASP A 54 -5.27 5.39 -4.24
N LEU A 55 -5.40 5.45 -5.57
CA LEU A 55 -6.65 5.86 -6.23
C LEU A 55 -7.79 4.89 -5.93
N ALA A 56 -7.54 3.59 -6.04
CA ALA A 56 -8.52 2.55 -5.71
C ALA A 56 -8.94 2.63 -4.24
N LEU A 57 -8.00 2.92 -3.33
CA LEU A 57 -8.28 3.14 -1.92
C LEU A 57 -9.21 4.35 -1.71
N LEU A 58 -8.97 5.46 -2.41
CA LEU A 58 -9.85 6.64 -2.38
C LEU A 58 -11.25 6.32 -2.92
N ASP A 59 -11.34 5.51 -3.97
CA ASP A 59 -12.61 5.11 -4.59
C ASP A 59 -13.38 4.04 -3.78
N GLY A 60 -12.78 3.50 -2.72
CA GLY A 60 -13.38 2.43 -1.92
C GLY A 60 -13.30 1.06 -2.59
N GLU A 61 -12.50 0.94 -3.65
CA GLU A 61 -12.24 -0.29 -4.39
C GLU A 61 -11.16 -1.12 -3.68
N TYR A 62 -11.39 -1.46 -2.43
CA TYR A 62 -10.36 -1.99 -1.53
C TYR A 62 -9.71 -3.29 -2.01
N THR A 63 -10.45 -4.14 -2.74
CA THR A 63 -9.88 -5.36 -3.33
C THR A 63 -8.83 -5.03 -4.38
N GLU A 64 -9.11 -4.02 -5.22
CA GLU A 64 -8.21 -3.59 -6.27
C GLU A 64 -7.00 -2.87 -5.69
N ALA A 65 -7.22 -2.03 -4.67
CA ALA A 65 -6.14 -1.41 -3.89
C ALA A 65 -5.18 -2.45 -3.30
N ILE A 66 -5.70 -3.54 -2.72
CA ILE A 66 -4.87 -4.65 -2.20
C ILE A 66 -4.02 -5.25 -3.32
N LYS A 67 -4.58 -5.52 -4.51
CA LYS A 67 -3.81 -6.10 -5.63
C LYS A 67 -2.67 -5.21 -6.06
N PHE A 68 -2.92 -3.91 -6.22
CA PHE A 68 -1.90 -2.93 -6.60
C PHE A 68 -0.79 -2.81 -5.55
N HIS A 69 -1.14 -2.72 -4.27
CA HIS A 69 -0.13 -2.65 -3.21
C HIS A 69 0.63 -3.96 -3.02
N LEU A 70 0.03 -5.12 -3.30
CA LEU A 70 0.74 -6.40 -3.34
C LEU A 70 1.75 -6.46 -4.48
N SER A 71 1.37 -6.00 -5.68
CA SER A 71 2.26 -5.88 -6.84
C SER A 71 3.47 -5.00 -6.48
N ASN A 72 3.20 -3.81 -5.94
CA ASN A 72 4.26 -2.87 -5.57
C ASN A 72 5.16 -3.42 -4.46
N LEU A 73 4.60 -3.95 -3.37
CA LEU A 73 5.37 -4.53 -2.26
C LEU A 73 6.28 -5.68 -2.70
N ALA A 74 5.81 -6.51 -3.64
CA ALA A 74 6.61 -7.60 -4.19
C ALA A 74 7.80 -7.06 -4.98
N TRP A 75 7.59 -6.03 -5.80
CA TRP A 75 8.63 -5.37 -6.58
C TRP A 75 9.66 -4.67 -5.68
N THR A 76 9.20 -3.86 -4.73
CA THR A 76 10.08 -3.05 -3.86
C THR A 76 10.93 -3.91 -2.95
N ASN A 77 10.39 -5.05 -2.50
CA ASN A 77 11.15 -6.05 -1.77
C ASN A 77 12.23 -6.74 -2.63
N GLN A 78 11.96 -7.02 -3.91
CA GLN A 78 12.98 -7.57 -4.81
C GLN A 78 14.07 -6.55 -5.13
N GLY A 79 13.71 -5.28 -5.27
CA GLY A 79 14.64 -4.17 -5.51
C GLY A 79 15.47 -3.74 -4.29
N GLY A 80 15.12 -4.19 -3.08
CA GLY A 80 15.81 -3.82 -1.84
C GLY A 80 15.48 -2.41 -1.32
N GLU A 81 14.40 -1.79 -1.83
CA GLU A 81 13.95 -0.44 -1.48
C GLU A 81 13.28 -0.43 -0.09
N THR A 82 14.11 -0.52 0.95
CA THR A 82 13.67 -0.77 2.34
C THR A 82 12.69 0.28 2.87
N HIS A 83 12.86 1.55 2.47
CA HIS A 83 11.90 2.61 2.80
C HIS A 83 10.53 2.33 2.17
N GLN A 84 10.53 2.03 0.87
CA GLN A 84 9.30 1.80 0.11
C GLN A 84 8.57 0.54 0.59
N VAL A 85 9.29 -0.50 1.00
CA VAL A 85 8.70 -1.69 1.62
C VAL A 85 7.83 -1.33 2.84
N VAL A 86 8.28 -0.40 3.70
CA VAL A 86 7.48 0.04 4.85
C VAL A 86 6.25 0.82 4.36
N VAL A 87 6.41 1.74 3.41
CA VAL A 87 5.30 2.52 2.83
C VAL A 87 4.23 1.58 2.25
N ASP A 88 4.65 0.58 1.47
CA ASP A 88 3.73 -0.37 0.82
C ASP A 88 3.01 -1.27 1.83
N MET A 89 3.68 -1.67 2.92
CA MET A 89 3.01 -2.39 4.01
C MET A 89 1.93 -1.52 4.68
N ARG A 90 2.15 -0.20 4.82
CA ARG A 90 1.15 0.73 5.37
C ARG A 90 -0.01 0.95 4.42
N ALA A 91 0.25 1.08 3.13
CA ALA A 91 -0.79 1.17 2.11
C ALA A 91 -1.64 -0.11 2.06
N LEU A 92 -0.99 -1.27 2.12
CA LEU A 92 -1.66 -2.56 2.25
C LEU A 92 -2.49 -2.67 3.54
N GLN A 93 -1.97 -2.20 4.69
CA GLN A 93 -2.72 -2.11 5.94
C GLN A 93 -4.03 -1.34 5.74
N LEU A 94 -3.97 -0.12 5.21
CA LEU A 94 -5.15 0.72 5.00
C LEU A 94 -6.19 0.02 4.11
N SER A 95 -5.72 -0.61 3.03
CA SER A 95 -6.59 -1.33 2.10
C SER A 95 -7.25 -2.56 2.75
N LEU A 96 -6.51 -3.28 3.59
CA LEU A 96 -7.06 -4.41 4.36
C LEU A 96 -8.14 -3.96 5.36
N VAL A 97 -7.94 -2.82 6.03
CA VAL A 97 -8.98 -2.26 6.92
C VAL A 97 -10.23 -1.90 6.13
N GLY A 98 -10.08 -1.20 5.01
CA GLY A 98 -11.20 -0.84 4.13
C GLY A 98 -11.97 -2.06 3.64
N ALA A 99 -11.26 -3.14 3.30
CA ALA A 99 -11.84 -4.41 2.89
C ALA A 99 -12.47 -5.24 4.05
N GLY A 100 -12.44 -4.75 5.29
CA GLY A 100 -12.96 -5.46 6.46
C GLY A 100 -12.07 -6.59 7.00
N ASN A 101 -10.82 -6.70 6.51
CA ASN A 101 -9.86 -7.73 6.92
C ASN A 101 -9.05 -7.28 8.16
N ALA A 102 -9.75 -6.92 9.24
CA ALA A 102 -9.18 -6.28 10.42
C ALA A 102 -8.00 -7.04 11.04
N ALA A 103 -8.08 -8.38 11.14
CA ALA A 103 -7.02 -9.20 11.73
C ALA A 103 -5.74 -9.17 10.88
N SER A 104 -5.86 -9.29 9.56
CA SER A 104 -4.74 -9.17 8.63
C SER A 104 -4.15 -7.76 8.65
N ALA A 105 -4.99 -6.73 8.73
CA ALA A 105 -4.55 -5.35 8.80
C ALA A 105 -3.69 -5.08 10.04
N LEU A 106 -4.10 -5.54 11.22
CA LEU A 106 -3.31 -5.40 12.44
C LEU A 106 -1.98 -6.16 12.37
N GLU A 107 -2.00 -7.36 11.81
CA GLU A 107 -0.77 -8.15 11.63
C GLU A 107 0.20 -7.43 10.69
N VAL A 108 -0.28 -6.90 9.56
CA VAL A 108 0.53 -6.09 8.62
C VAL A 108 1.04 -4.80 9.27
N ALA A 109 0.21 -4.09 10.04
CA ALA A 109 0.61 -2.88 10.77
C ALA A 109 1.79 -3.14 11.71
N GLU A 110 1.76 -4.24 12.47
CA GLU A 110 2.85 -4.61 13.37
C GLU A 110 4.09 -5.11 12.61
N LEU A 111 3.92 -5.82 11.49
CA LEU A 111 5.04 -6.19 10.62
C LEU A 111 5.76 -4.94 10.07
N ALA A 112 5.01 -3.91 9.65
CA ALA A 112 5.55 -2.64 9.20
C ALA A 112 6.34 -1.94 10.33
N ASN A 113 5.77 -1.85 11.54
CA ASN A 113 6.45 -1.30 12.72
C ASN A 113 7.78 -2.02 13.02
N LEU A 114 7.77 -3.36 12.98
CA LEU A 114 8.94 -4.18 13.24
C LEU A 114 10.02 -3.99 12.16
N HIS A 115 9.62 -3.87 10.90
CA HIS A 115 10.52 -3.63 9.77
C HIS A 115 11.14 -2.23 9.81
N GLU A 116 10.35 -1.21 10.11
CA GLU A 116 10.80 0.17 10.34
C GLU A 116 11.83 0.26 11.48
N ARG A 117 11.54 -0.34 12.64
CA ARG A 117 12.49 -0.37 13.78
C ARG A 117 13.82 -1.05 13.44
N GLN A 118 13.78 -2.11 12.63
CA GLN A 118 14.98 -2.84 12.25
C GLN A 118 15.82 -2.08 11.22
N SER A 119 15.17 -1.45 10.25
CA SER A 119 15.85 -0.74 9.15
C SER A 119 16.27 0.68 9.52
N GLY A 120 15.65 1.28 10.53
CA GLY A 120 15.79 2.69 10.86
C GLY A 120 15.17 3.64 9.82
N ARG A 121 14.38 3.10 8.87
CA ARG A 121 13.73 3.88 7.80
C ARG A 121 12.29 4.16 8.17
N VAL A 122 11.96 5.44 8.32
CA VAL A 122 10.58 5.90 8.53
C VAL A 122 9.83 5.78 7.21
N GLY A 123 8.75 5.00 7.18
CA GLY A 123 7.94 4.79 5.97
C GLY A 123 6.59 5.52 5.99
N VAL A 124 6.47 6.60 6.76
CA VAL A 124 5.21 7.33 6.93
C VAL A 124 5.48 8.84 6.90
N ALA A 125 4.78 9.55 6.01
CA ALA A 125 4.74 11.01 6.03
C ALA A 125 3.90 11.49 7.23
N PRO A 126 4.26 12.60 7.92
CA PRO A 126 3.55 13.07 9.12
C PRO A 126 2.04 13.23 8.94
N GLY A 127 1.57 13.64 7.75
CA GLY A 127 0.14 13.81 7.45
C GLY A 127 -0.68 12.51 7.38
N VAL A 128 -0.01 11.35 7.22
CA VAL A 128 -0.67 10.03 7.07
C VAL A 128 -0.72 9.26 8.40
N LEU A 129 0.07 9.68 9.40
CA LEU A 129 0.17 8.98 10.68
C LEU A 129 -1.17 8.89 11.43
N ALA A 130 -1.96 9.98 11.41
CA ALA A 130 -3.29 9.99 12.02
C ALA A 130 -4.21 8.93 11.39
N GLN A 131 -4.25 8.87 10.05
CA GLN A 131 -5.05 7.89 9.31
C GLN A 131 -4.63 6.45 9.62
N LEU A 132 -3.33 6.18 9.76
CA LEU A 132 -2.83 4.84 10.11
C LEU A 132 -3.21 4.44 11.54
N ASN A 133 -3.15 5.39 12.49
CA ASN A 133 -3.56 5.14 13.87
C ASN A 133 -5.06 4.89 13.96
N ASP A 134 -5.88 5.65 13.22
CA ASP A 134 -7.32 5.47 13.15
C ASP A 134 -7.66 4.09 12.57
N ALA A 135 -6.95 3.66 11.50
CA ALA A 135 -7.13 2.33 10.92
C ALA A 135 -6.79 1.19 11.90
N VAL A 136 -5.74 1.35 12.73
CA VAL A 136 -5.42 0.40 13.82
C VAL A 136 -6.51 0.39 14.88
N ALA A 137 -7.00 1.57 15.31
CA ALA A 137 -8.06 1.68 16.30
C ALA A 137 -9.35 1.01 15.81
N GLN A 138 -9.78 1.31 14.58
CA GLN A 138 -10.93 0.69 13.93
C GLN A 138 -10.78 -0.84 13.85
N SER A 139 -9.60 -1.34 13.49
CA SER A 139 -9.38 -2.79 13.41
C SER A 139 -9.47 -3.47 14.77
N ARG A 140 -9.00 -2.81 15.84
CA ARG A 140 -9.14 -3.30 17.22
C ARG A 140 -10.60 -3.34 17.66
N GLU A 141 -11.36 -2.30 17.35
CA GLU A 141 -12.79 -2.23 17.66
C GLU A 141 -13.57 -3.36 16.98
N LEU A 142 -13.31 -3.61 15.69
CA LEU A 142 -13.99 -4.65 14.91
C LEU A 142 -13.73 -6.08 15.39
N LEU A 143 -12.52 -6.36 15.91
CA LEU A 143 -12.14 -7.70 16.36
C LEU A 143 -12.40 -7.96 17.84
N GLY A 144 -12.40 -6.91 18.66
CA GLY A 144 -12.24 -7.02 20.10
C GLY A 144 -10.77 -7.17 20.52
N ILE A 145 -10.53 -6.98 21.82
CA ILE A 145 -9.19 -6.90 22.42
C ILE A 145 -8.39 -8.19 22.19
N ASP A 146 -8.93 -9.34 22.57
CA ASP A 146 -8.19 -10.62 22.54
C ASP A 146 -7.74 -10.99 21.13
N ALA A 147 -8.64 -10.91 20.15
CA ALA A 147 -8.31 -11.23 18.76
C ALA A 147 -7.33 -10.22 18.13
N ALA A 148 -7.37 -8.95 18.55
CA ALA A 148 -6.40 -7.94 18.14
C ALA A 148 -5.01 -8.21 18.73
N GLU A 149 -4.93 -8.59 20.01
CA GLU A 149 -3.67 -8.98 20.66
C GLU A 149 -3.06 -10.22 19.99
N ASP A 150 -3.87 -11.21 19.66
CA ASP A 150 -3.43 -12.40 18.94
C ASP A 150 -2.84 -12.08 17.56
N ALA A 151 -3.46 -11.15 16.81
CA ALA A 151 -2.93 -10.70 15.52
C ALA A 151 -1.55 -10.04 15.65
N ILE A 152 -1.40 -9.17 16.64
CA ILE A 152 -0.13 -8.50 16.95
C ILE A 152 0.92 -9.54 17.39
N ALA A 153 0.53 -10.51 18.23
CA ALA A 153 1.43 -11.57 18.70
C ALA A 153 1.89 -12.50 17.56
N ARG A 154 1.03 -12.77 16.55
CA ARG A 154 1.45 -13.48 15.34
C ARG A 154 2.53 -12.71 14.57
N ALA A 155 2.34 -11.42 14.31
CA ALA A 155 3.34 -10.59 13.63
C ALA A 155 4.71 -10.60 14.34
N ARG A 156 4.72 -10.49 15.68
CA ARG A 156 5.95 -10.48 16.48
C ARG A 156 6.75 -11.78 16.42
N ARG A 157 6.10 -12.92 16.13
CA ARG A 157 6.77 -14.23 15.96
C ARG A 157 7.42 -14.39 14.59
N ILE A 158 7.13 -13.50 13.63
CA ILE A 158 7.70 -13.59 12.28
C ILE A 158 9.15 -13.09 12.27
N ALA A 159 10.07 -13.97 11.86
CA ALA A 159 11.48 -13.65 11.71
C ALA A 159 11.68 -12.47 10.73
N PRO A 160 12.68 -11.59 10.97
CA PRO A 160 12.99 -10.43 10.12
C PRO A 160 12.87 -10.64 8.61
N HIS A 161 13.52 -11.69 8.08
CA HIS A 161 13.61 -11.98 6.65
C HIS A 161 12.31 -12.56 6.05
N LEU A 162 11.29 -12.84 6.87
CA LEU A 162 10.00 -13.40 6.43
C LEU A 162 8.85 -12.38 6.49
N ARG A 163 9.08 -11.18 7.04
CA ARG A 163 8.00 -10.21 7.31
C ARG A 163 7.29 -9.74 6.05
N VAL A 164 8.04 -9.43 4.99
CA VAL A 164 7.45 -9.01 3.70
C VAL A 164 6.65 -10.14 3.06
N ARG A 165 7.23 -11.36 3.06
CA ARG A 165 6.52 -12.55 2.58
C ARG A 165 5.20 -12.77 3.32
N ARG A 166 5.18 -12.56 4.65
CA ARG A 166 3.96 -12.69 5.45
C ARG A 166 2.91 -11.63 5.09
N ALA A 167 3.30 -10.37 4.91
CA ALA A 167 2.38 -9.32 4.48
C ALA A 167 1.78 -9.63 3.10
N LEU A 168 2.60 -10.09 2.14
CA LEU A 168 2.14 -10.53 0.82
C LEU A 168 1.12 -11.68 0.92
N GLN A 169 1.37 -12.68 1.79
CA GLN A 169 0.44 -13.78 2.03
C GLN A 169 -0.91 -13.32 2.59
N LEU A 170 -0.88 -12.42 3.59
CA LEU A 170 -2.09 -11.89 4.22
C LEU A 170 -2.95 -11.10 3.22
N GLY A 171 -2.32 -10.28 2.36
CA GLY A 171 -3.04 -9.57 1.30
C GLY A 171 -3.60 -10.52 0.24
N ALA A 172 -2.83 -11.52 -0.20
CA ALA A 172 -3.31 -12.49 -1.18
C ALA A 172 -4.53 -13.29 -0.64
N GLN A 173 -4.49 -13.69 0.63
CA GLN A 173 -5.62 -14.35 1.30
C GLN A 173 -6.87 -13.46 1.30
N ALA A 174 -6.71 -12.16 1.62
CA ALA A 174 -7.82 -11.21 1.62
C ALA A 174 -8.47 -11.05 0.24
N VAL A 175 -7.69 -11.05 -0.85
CA VAL A 175 -8.23 -11.03 -2.21
C VAL A 175 -9.04 -12.29 -2.52
N THR A 176 -8.57 -13.46 -2.08
CA THR A 176 -9.25 -14.75 -2.35
C THR A 176 -10.50 -14.99 -1.50
N SER A 177 -10.60 -14.37 -0.32
CA SER A 177 -11.71 -14.58 0.61
C SER A 177 -12.94 -13.70 0.33
N LEU A 178 -12.83 -12.74 -0.60
CA LEU A 178 -13.94 -11.86 -0.95
C LEU A 178 -14.85 -12.55 -1.97
N PRO A 179 -16.18 -12.56 -1.75
CA PRO A 179 -17.11 -13.14 -2.71
C PRO A 179 -16.96 -12.41 -4.04
N THR A 180 -16.80 -13.17 -5.12
CA THR A 180 -16.86 -12.67 -6.49
C THR A 180 -18.26 -12.08 -6.66
N ARG A 181 -18.37 -10.75 -6.75
CA ARG A 181 -19.63 -10.09 -7.05
C ARG A 181 -19.96 -10.22 -8.52
#